data_AF-A0A932K877-F1
#
_entry.id   AF-A0A932K877-F1
#
_cell.length_a   1.000
_cell.length_b   1.000
_cell.length_c   1.000
_cell.angle_alpha   90.00
_cell.angle_beta   90.00
_cell.angle_gamma   90.00
#
_symmetry.space_group_name_H-M   'P 1'
#
loop_
_entity.id
_entity.type
_entity.pdbx_description
1 polymer ?
#
loop_
_entity_poly.entity_id
_entity_poly.type
_entity_poly.pdbx_seq_one_letter_code
_entity_poly.pdbx_strand_id
1 'polypeptide(L)'
;MLSAPIPDVRAYLPELVLLVFACATLILDLLLRREQKLAVAAFSFVGVTLSLLTCIPLAGTSVLTFSGMYALDGFSLFFKVVFLLVAALTILISPRYVLVEDIPAGEYYALVLFSTIGMMIMAAGVDLL
;
A
#
# COMPACT_ATOMS: atom_id res chain seq x y z
N MET A 1 -16.53 -3.35 -33.32
CA MET A 1 -16.62 -4.41 -32.28
C MET A 1 -15.37 -4.43 -31.38
N LEU A 2 -14.79 -3.26 -31.07
CA LEU A 2 -13.67 -3.08 -30.14
C LEU A 2 -13.97 -1.86 -29.26
N SER A 3 -14.85 -2.02 -28.29
CA SER A 3 -14.82 -1.14 -27.11
C SER A 3 -14.01 -1.90 -26.08
N ALA A 4 -12.68 -1.72 -26.07
CA ALA A 4 -11.88 -2.09 -24.91
C ALA A 4 -12.57 -1.43 -23.71
N PRO A 5 -13.10 -2.20 -22.73
CA PRO A 5 -13.67 -1.60 -21.54
C PRO A 5 -12.59 -0.71 -20.95
N ILE A 6 -12.89 0.58 -20.80
CA ILE A 6 -11.96 1.53 -20.20
C ILE A 6 -11.63 0.93 -18.83
N PRO A 7 -10.35 0.65 -18.51
CA PRO A 7 -10.02 0.00 -17.26
C PRO A 7 -10.51 0.87 -16.11
N ASP A 8 -11.31 0.28 -15.20
CA ASP A 8 -11.82 0.97 -14.03
C ASP A 8 -10.67 1.24 -13.07
N VAL A 9 -10.04 2.41 -13.25
CA VAL A 9 -8.94 2.92 -12.40
C VAL A 9 -9.31 2.98 -10.92
N ARG A 10 -10.61 3.02 -10.61
CA ARG A 10 -11.13 3.01 -9.24
C ARG A 10 -10.77 1.75 -8.47
N ALA A 11 -10.60 0.61 -9.14
CA ALA A 11 -10.30 -0.66 -8.48
C ALA A 11 -8.90 -0.70 -7.85
N TYR A 12 -7.97 0.11 -8.34
CA TYR A 12 -6.55 0.16 -7.92
C TYR A 12 -6.23 1.37 -7.04
N LEU A 13 -7.24 2.16 -6.67
CA LEU A 13 -7.05 3.34 -5.83
C LEU A 13 -6.28 3.06 -4.53
N PRO A 14 -6.56 1.98 -3.76
CA PRO A 14 -5.81 1.73 -2.54
C PRO A 14 -4.33 1.46 -2.82
N GLU A 15 -3.99 0.66 -3.83
CA GLU A 15 -2.59 0.43 -4.21
C GLU A 15 -1.90 1.72 -4.67
N LEU A 16 -2.58 2.54 -5.48
CA LEU A 16 -2.02 3.79 -6.00
C LEU A 16 -1.77 4.82 -4.90
N VAL A 17 -2.70 4.95 -3.95
CA VAL A 17 -2.52 5.82 -2.77
C VAL A 17 -1.30 5.35 -1.99
N LEU A 18 -1.21 4.06 -1.67
CA LEU A 18 -0.08 3.53 -0.92
C LEU A 18 1.25 3.72 -1.67
N LEU A 19 1.25 3.57 -2.99
CA LEU A 19 2.43 3.77 -3.86
C LEU A 19 2.92 5.22 -3.83
N VAL A 20 2.02 6.19 -3.91
CA VAL A 20 2.39 7.60 -3.79
C VAL A 20 3.01 7.87 -2.42
N PHE A 21 2.43 7.32 -1.35
CA PHE A 21 3.00 7.46 0.00
C PHE A 21 4.35 6.74 0.13
N ALA A 22 4.54 5.57 -0.46
CA ALA A 22 5.81 4.84 -0.45
C ALA A 22 6.93 5.65 -1.12
N CYS A 23 6.66 6.21 -2.31
CA CYS A 23 7.58 7.08 -3.02
C CYS A 23 7.85 8.38 -2.24
N ALA A 24 6.81 8.99 -1.68
CA ALA A 24 6.94 10.20 -0.88
C ALA A 24 7.77 9.95 0.40
N THR A 25 7.62 8.80 1.05
CA THR A 25 8.45 8.38 2.20
C THR A 25 9.93 8.31 1.83
N LEU A 26 10.29 7.76 0.66
CA LEU A 26 11.69 7.75 0.20
C LEU A 26 12.22 9.17 -0.06
N ILE A 27 11.43 10.01 -0.71
CA ILE A 27 11.82 11.39 -1.00
C ILE A 27 11.97 12.19 0.31
N LEU A 28 11.06 11.98 1.26
CA LEU A 28 11.14 12.59 2.58
C LEU A 28 12.38 12.14 3.34
N ASP A 29 12.76 10.86 3.27
CA ASP A 29 13.98 10.36 3.90
C ASP A 29 15.25 11.02 3.33
N LEU A 30 15.27 11.27 2.02
CA LEU A 30 16.36 11.99 1.37
C LEU A 30 16.45 13.45 1.81
N LEU A 31 15.32 14.09 2.13
CA LEU A 31 15.23 15.50 2.53
C LEU A 31 15.40 15.70 4.04
N LEU A 32 14.98 14.74 4.87
CA LEU A 32 15.01 14.84 6.33
C LEU A 32 16.33 14.32 6.90
N ARG A 33 16.90 15.07 7.84
CA ARG A 33 18.05 14.61 8.63
C ARG A 33 17.65 13.43 9.54
N ARG A 34 18.62 12.56 9.84
CA ARG A 34 18.54 11.33 10.68
C ARG A 34 17.79 11.47 12.02
N GLU A 35 17.56 12.67 12.54
CA GLU A 35 16.89 12.91 13.82
C GLU A 35 15.35 12.83 13.77
N GLN A 36 14.72 12.81 12.58
CA GLN A 36 13.26 12.81 12.45
C GLN A 36 12.65 11.43 12.11
N LYS A 37 13.25 10.33 12.61
CA LYS A 37 12.78 8.94 12.36
C LYS A 37 11.30 8.73 12.70
N LEU A 38 10.80 9.40 13.74
CA LEU A 38 9.39 9.36 14.15
C LEU A 38 8.44 10.06 13.16
N ALA A 39 8.88 11.13 12.49
CA ALA A 39 8.07 11.82 11.51
C ALA A 39 7.84 10.95 10.26
N VAL A 40 8.88 10.21 9.85
CA VAL A 40 8.80 9.28 8.71
C VAL A 40 7.88 8.09 9.02
N ALA A 41 7.94 7.56 10.26
CA ALA A 41 7.03 6.54 10.74
C ALA A 41 5.57 7.02 10.73
N ALA A 42 5.31 8.23 11.26
CA ALA A 42 3.98 8.83 11.27
C ALA A 42 3.44 9.06 9.85
N PHE A 43 4.27 9.55 8.93
CA PHE A 43 3.89 9.76 7.54
C PHE A 43 3.51 8.45 6.83
N SER A 44 4.29 7.39 7.06
CA SER A 44 4.01 6.07 6.52
C SER A 44 2.72 5.47 7.09
N PHE A 45 2.48 5.66 8.39
CA PHE A 45 1.23 5.25 9.04
C PHE A 45 0.01 5.97 8.46
N VAL A 46 0.12 7.27 8.18
CA VAL A 46 -0.92 8.07 7.51
C VAL A 46 -1.22 7.52 6.11
N GLY A 47 -0.20 7.12 5.36
CA GLY A 47 -0.37 6.47 4.05
C GLY A 47 -1.17 5.17 4.12
N VAL A 48 -0.86 4.30 5.08
CA VAL A 48 -1.59 3.04 5.29
C VAL A 48 -3.05 3.30 5.70
N THR A 49 -3.29 4.26 6.59
CA THR A 49 -4.66 4.59 7.02
C THR A 49 -5.48 5.21 5.88
N LEU A 50 -4.90 6.10 5.08
CA LEU A 50 -5.56 6.64 3.88
C LEU A 50 -5.90 5.53 2.87
N SER A 51 -4.97 4.61 2.62
CA SER A 51 -5.24 3.45 1.76
C SER A 51 -6.37 2.59 2.33
N LEU A 52 -6.41 2.37 3.64
CA LEU A 52 -7.48 1.60 4.29
C LEU A 52 -8.85 2.27 4.12
N LEU A 53 -8.91 3.60 4.24
CA LEU A 53 -10.14 4.37 4.02
C LEU A 53 -10.65 4.23 2.59
N THR A 54 -9.75 4.16 1.60
CA THR A 54 -10.16 3.94 0.20
C THR A 54 -10.74 2.55 -0.05
N CYS A 55 -10.53 1.56 0.82
CA CYS A 55 -11.16 0.24 0.69
C CYS A 55 -12.66 0.25 1.05
N ILE A 56 -13.13 1.20 1.87
CA ILE A 56 -14.53 1.28 2.32
C ILE A 56 -15.51 1.41 1.15
N PRO A 57 -15.36 2.36 0.20
CA PRO A 57 -16.28 2.49 -0.93
C PRO A 57 -16.17 1.33 -1.95
N LEU A 58 -15.10 0.54 -1.91
CA LEU A 58 -14.92 -0.63 -2.77
C LEU A 58 -15.64 -1.86 -2.20
N ALA A 59 -16.02 -1.85 -0.92
CA ALA A 59 -16.74 -2.95 -0.30
C ALA A 59 -18.11 -3.18 -0.97
N GLY A 60 -18.36 -4.41 -1.44
CA GLY A 60 -19.59 -4.78 -2.14
C GLY A 60 -19.56 -4.55 -3.64
N THR A 61 -18.45 -4.05 -4.19
CA THR A 61 -18.23 -4.02 -5.64
C THR A 61 -17.48 -5.28 -6.08
N SER A 62 -17.89 -5.85 -7.21
CA SER A 62 -17.13 -6.91 -7.89
C SER A 62 -16.89 -6.47 -9.32
N VAL A 63 -15.63 -6.25 -9.66
CA VAL A 63 -15.22 -5.75 -10.98
C VAL A 63 -14.00 -6.51 -11.45
N LEU A 64 -14.10 -7.06 -12.67
CA LEU A 64 -12.97 -7.60 -13.41
C LEU A 64 -12.41 -6.48 -14.29
N THR A 65 -11.14 -6.15 -14.11
CA THR A 65 -10.45 -5.10 -14.89
C THR A 65 -9.21 -5.68 -15.57
N PHE A 66 -8.61 -4.92 -16.50
CA PHE A 66 -7.46 -5.34 -17.32
C PHE A 66 -7.71 -6.65 -18.06
N SER A 67 -8.81 -6.71 -18.83
CA SER A 67 -9.13 -7.90 -19.63
C SER A 67 -9.22 -9.21 -18.83
N GLY A 68 -9.55 -9.12 -17.53
CA GLY A 68 -9.67 -10.28 -16.64
C GLY A 68 -8.39 -10.65 -15.88
N MET A 69 -7.31 -9.87 -16.00
CA MET A 69 -6.05 -10.12 -15.27
C MET A 69 -6.16 -9.78 -13.79
N TYR A 70 -7.10 -8.91 -13.43
CA TYR A 70 -7.27 -8.44 -12.07
C TYR A 70 -8.73 -8.49 -11.64
N ALA A 71 -8.97 -9.19 -10.53
CA ALA A 71 -10.27 -9.30 -9.90
C ALA A 71 -10.30 -8.47 -8.62
N LEU A 72 -11.18 -7.47 -8.61
CA LEU A 72 -11.61 -6.86 -7.36
C LEU A 72 -12.90 -7.56 -6.93
N ASP A 73 -12.81 -8.43 -5.94
CA ASP A 73 -13.96 -9.08 -5.30
C ASP A 73 -13.84 -9.01 -3.76
N GLY A 74 -14.81 -9.62 -3.06
CA GLY A 74 -14.79 -9.65 -1.60
C GLY A 74 -13.58 -10.39 -1.00
N PHE A 75 -13.03 -11.36 -1.73
CA PHE A 75 -11.87 -12.13 -1.29
C PHE A 75 -10.59 -11.29 -1.37
N SER A 76 -10.31 -10.70 -2.53
CA SER A 76 -9.15 -9.82 -2.71
C SER A 76 -9.23 -8.60 -1.78
N LEU A 77 -10.42 -8.00 -1.62
CA LEU A 77 -10.61 -6.87 -0.70
C LEU A 77 -10.33 -7.25 0.76
N PHE A 78 -10.76 -8.44 1.20
CA PHE A 78 -10.45 -8.95 2.54
C PHE A 78 -8.93 -9.06 2.75
N PHE A 79 -8.20 -9.67 1.82
CA PHE A 79 -6.75 -9.79 1.93
C PHE A 79 -6.02 -8.44 1.89
N LYS A 80 -6.46 -7.50 1.06
CA LYS A 80 -5.93 -6.13 1.07
C LYS A 80 -6.05 -5.48 2.45
N VAL A 81 -7.21 -5.60 3.10
CA VAL A 81 -7.41 -5.07 4.46
C VAL A 81 -6.49 -5.76 5.46
N VAL A 82 -6.33 -7.08 5.38
CA VAL A 82 -5.41 -7.84 6.23
C VAL A 82 -3.96 -7.36 6.05
N PHE A 83 -3.48 -7.19 4.82
CA PHE A 83 -2.12 -6.72 4.56
C PHE A 83 -1.90 -5.29 5.05
N LEU A 84 -2.89 -4.40 4.88
CA LEU A 84 -2.81 -3.04 5.42
C LEU A 84 -2.76 -3.03 6.95
N LEU A 85 -3.52 -3.89 7.62
CA LEU A 85 -3.44 -4.04 9.09
C LEU A 85 -2.07 -4.56 9.53
N VAL A 86 -1.53 -5.56 8.83
CA VAL A 86 -0.17 -6.06 9.11
C VAL A 86 0.85 -4.96 8.93
N ALA A 87 0.80 -4.21 7.83
CA ALA A 87 1.69 -3.08 7.57
C ALA A 87 1.58 -2.00 8.66
N ALA A 88 0.36 -1.65 9.09
CA ALA A 88 0.12 -0.70 10.16
C ALA A 88 0.74 -1.17 11.49
N LEU A 89 0.58 -2.44 11.85
CA LEU A 89 1.17 -3.02 13.06
C LEU A 89 2.70 -3.06 12.98
N THR A 90 3.26 -3.46 11.85
CA THR A 90 4.70 -3.43 11.61
C THR A 90 5.26 -2.03 11.79
N ILE A 91 4.60 -1.01 11.23
CA ILE A 91 5.01 0.40 11.37
C ILE A 91 4.94 0.87 12.82
N LEU A 92 3.96 0.40 13.61
CA LEU A 92 3.77 0.79 14.99
C LEU A 92 4.81 0.17 15.95
N ILE A 93 5.25 -1.05 15.66
CA ILE A 93 6.22 -1.80 16.48
C ILE A 93 7.67 -1.41 16.15
N SER A 94 7.95 -1.10 14.87
CA SER A 94 9.34 -0.87 14.42
C SER A 94 10.06 0.40 14.92
N PRO A 95 9.45 1.50 15.42
CA PRO A 95 10.19 2.73 15.74
C PRO A 95 11.28 2.49 16.77
N ARG A 96 11.01 1.66 17.78
CA ARG A 96 12.01 1.29 18.81
C ARG A 96 13.16 0.47 18.22
N TYR A 97 12.87 -0.40 17.26
CA TYR A 97 13.88 -1.22 16.59
C TYR A 97 14.78 -0.38 15.68
N VAL A 98 14.18 0.49 14.86
CA VAL A 98 14.89 1.41 13.95
C VAL A 98 15.77 2.41 14.72
N LEU A 99 15.38 2.79 15.93
CA LEU A 99 16.19 3.63 16.82
C LEU A 99 17.40 2.90 17.39
N VAL A 100 17.24 1.63 17.82
CA VAL A 100 18.30 0.86 18.46
C VAL A 100 19.37 0.42 17.46
N GLU A 101 18.97 -0.02 16.27
CA GLU A 101 19.87 -0.55 15.23
C GLU A 101 20.42 0.54 14.29
N ASP A 102 20.11 1.83 14.56
CA ASP A 102 20.45 2.98 13.71
C ASP A 102 20.13 2.83 12.21
N ILE A 103 19.05 2.12 11.90
CA ILE A 103 18.61 1.86 10.52
C ILE A 103 18.05 3.17 9.91
N PRO A 104 18.26 3.43 8.59
CA PRO A 104 17.57 4.48 7.87
C PRO A 104 16.05 4.24 7.89
N ALA A 105 15.33 5.14 8.57
CA ALA A 105 13.90 4.95 8.83
C ALA A 105 13.08 4.94 7.52
N GLY A 106 13.36 5.84 6.58
CA GLY A 106 12.57 5.90 5.35
C GLY A 106 12.82 4.75 4.40
N GLU A 107 14.06 4.25 4.26
CA GLU A 107 14.30 3.02 3.50
C GLU A 107 13.52 1.84 4.09
N TYR A 108 13.57 1.67 5.42
CA TYR A 108 12.82 0.60 6.10
C TYR A 108 11.31 0.71 5.84
N TYR A 109 10.72 1.87 6.09
CA TYR A 109 9.28 2.05 5.93
C TYR A 109 8.84 2.01 4.45
N ALA A 110 9.65 2.54 3.54
CA ALA A 110 9.37 2.45 2.11
C ALA A 110 9.35 1.01 1.62
N LEU A 111 10.32 0.17 2.02
CA LEU A 111 10.34 -1.24 1.66
C LEU A 111 9.13 -2.00 2.22
N VAL A 112 8.69 -1.68 3.44
CA VAL A 112 7.45 -2.23 4.02
C VAL A 112 6.24 -1.84 3.19
N LEU A 113 6.11 -0.58 2.79
CA LEU A 113 5.01 -0.10 1.94
C LEU A 113 5.05 -0.75 0.55
N PHE A 114 6.21 -0.79 -0.11
CA PHE A 114 6.38 -1.45 -1.41
C PHE A 114 6.05 -2.95 -1.37
N SER A 115 6.48 -3.65 -0.33
CA SER A 115 6.12 -5.06 -0.11
C SER A 115 4.60 -5.22 0.04
N THR A 116 3.96 -4.31 0.77
CA THR A 116 2.50 -4.31 0.96
C THR A 116 1.75 -4.12 -0.36
N ILE A 117 2.21 -3.21 -1.22
CA ILE A 117 1.64 -3.01 -2.56
C ILE A 117 1.74 -4.30 -3.39
N GLY A 118 2.91 -4.95 -3.38
CA GLY A 118 3.11 -6.23 -4.05
C GLY A 118 2.12 -7.30 -3.57
N MET A 119 1.97 -7.46 -2.26
CA MET A 119 1.01 -8.41 -1.67
C MET A 119 -0.44 -8.10 -2.08
N MET A 120 -0.83 -6.82 -2.12
CA MET A 120 -2.17 -6.40 -2.54
C MET A 120 -2.45 -6.72 -4.00
N ILE A 121 -1.48 -6.49 -4.90
CA ILE A 121 -1.59 -6.82 -6.31
C ILE A 121 -1.70 -8.34 -6.48
N MET A 122 -0.86 -9.12 -5.79
CA MET A 122 -0.90 -10.59 -5.87
C MET A 122 -2.23 -11.18 -5.40
N ALA A 123 -2.84 -10.63 -4.35
CA ALA A 123 -4.16 -11.11 -3.87
C ALA A 123 -5.32 -10.82 -4.82
N ALA A 124 -5.13 -9.90 -5.77
CA ALA A 124 -6.12 -9.56 -6.79
C ALA A 124 -5.74 -10.08 -8.19
N GLY A 125 -4.58 -10.73 -8.33
CA GLY A 125 -4.11 -11.32 -9.57
C GLY A 125 -4.89 -12.57 -9.93
N VAL A 126 -5.45 -12.59 -11.14
CA VAL A 126 -6.10 -13.77 -11.73
C VAL A 126 -5.22 -14.41 -12.80
N ASP A 127 -4.33 -13.60 -13.39
CA ASP A 127 -3.34 -14.06 -14.37
C ASP A 127 -2.08 -14.62 -13.70
N LEU A 128 -1.34 -15.46 -14.42
CA LEU A 128 -0.13 -16.14 -13.94
C LEU A 128 1.15 -15.33 -14.19
N LEU A 129 1.11 -14.32 -15.07
CA LEU A 129 2.22 -13.43 -15.40
C LEU A 129 2.19 -12.16 -14.55
#